data_AF-A0A952B4M6-F1
#
_entry.id   AF-A0A952B4M6-F1
#
_cell.length_a   1.000
_cell.length_b   1.000
_cell.length_c   1.000
_cell.angle_alpha   90.00
_cell.angle_beta   90.00
_cell.angle_gamma   90.00
#
_symmetry.space_group_name_H-M   'P 1'
#
loop_
_entity.id
_entity.type
_entity.pdbx_description
1 polymer ?
#
loop_
_entity_poly.entity_id
_entity_poly.type
_entity_poly.pdbx_seq_one_letter_code
_entity_poly.pdbx_strand_id
1 'polypeptide(L)'
;MLSVVSKPGTQEKLEILSTDGQYDLACACGTKDSDRRKRGDHGKWIYPVTLPNGGKSILFKTLISNVCNNDCSYCPLREDSDIRRCSLDAEEIVRVFLDYTKKYKLMGMFLSSGLIGSPDNTMEQLNRVARILRNREKYRGYIHLKVIPGASDAAITEAVSLSSAVSLNIETPGADKMALATTRMALATTRMALATTRPNQPIATRYL
;
A
#
# COMPACT_ATOMS: atom_id res chain seq x y z
N MET A 1 -19.34 3.03 -31.78
CA MET A 1 -18.82 1.70 -31.42
C MET A 1 -18.83 1.60 -29.90
N LEU A 2 -19.72 0.78 -29.34
CA LEU A 2 -19.66 0.41 -27.93
C LEU A 2 -18.56 -0.65 -27.81
N SER A 3 -17.38 -0.26 -27.35
CA SER A 3 -16.34 -1.23 -26.99
C SER A 3 -16.81 -1.96 -25.73
N VAL A 4 -17.04 -3.27 -25.84
CA VAL A 4 -17.21 -4.12 -24.67
C VAL A 4 -15.85 -4.18 -23.98
N VAL A 5 -15.68 -3.39 -22.91
CA VAL A 5 -14.49 -3.46 -22.07
C VAL A 5 -14.62 -4.73 -21.23
N SER A 6 -13.88 -5.78 -21.59
CA SER A 6 -13.80 -7.00 -20.79
C SER A 6 -13.27 -6.68 -19.39
N LYS A 7 -13.82 -7.35 -18.36
CA LYS A 7 -13.30 -7.26 -16.99
C LYS A 7 -11.80 -7.61 -17.01
N PRO A 8 -10.91 -6.75 -16.50
CA PRO A 8 -9.48 -6.99 -16.56
C PRO A 8 -9.10 -8.24 -15.76
N GLY A 9 -8.19 -9.04 -16.31
CA GLY A 9 -7.59 -10.18 -15.60
C GLY A 9 -6.64 -9.73 -14.49
N THR A 10 -6.24 -10.64 -13.60
CA THR A 10 -5.35 -10.33 -12.45
C THR A 10 -4.06 -9.62 -12.87
N GLN A 11 -3.43 -10.05 -13.96
CA GLN A 11 -2.18 -9.47 -14.45
C GLN A 11 -2.36 -8.03 -14.93
N GLU A 12 -3.43 -7.75 -15.67
CA GLU A 12 -3.76 -6.41 -16.16
C GLU A 12 -4.11 -5.46 -15.00
N LYS A 13 -4.86 -5.94 -14.00
CA LYS A 13 -5.12 -5.16 -12.78
C LYS A 13 -3.83 -4.80 -12.05
N LEU A 14 -2.89 -5.75 -11.92
CA LEU A 14 -1.59 -5.48 -11.30
C LEU A 14 -0.79 -4.41 -12.07
N GLU A 15 -0.85 -4.44 -13.39
CA GLU A 15 -0.22 -3.43 -14.23
C GLU A 15 -0.78 -2.02 -13.99
N ILE A 16 -2.09 -1.91 -13.85
CA ILE A 16 -2.76 -0.65 -13.51
C ILE A 16 -2.37 -0.22 -12.08
N LEU A 17 -2.60 -1.09 -11.10
CA LEU A 17 -2.49 -0.74 -9.68
C LEU A 17 -1.06 -0.44 -9.24
N SER A 18 -0.06 -1.12 -9.79
CA SER A 18 1.31 -0.80 -9.45
C SER A 18 1.84 0.42 -10.21
N THR A 19 1.26 0.78 -11.36
CA THR A 19 1.49 2.09 -12.00
C THR A 19 0.96 3.20 -11.09
N ASP A 20 -0.26 3.05 -10.60
CA ASP A 20 -0.89 4.02 -9.70
C ASP A 20 -0.20 4.08 -8.33
N GLY A 21 0.35 2.96 -7.86
CA GLY A 21 1.15 2.88 -6.65
C GLY A 21 2.49 3.63 -6.72
N GLN A 22 2.88 4.20 -7.87
CA GLN A 22 4.12 4.96 -8.01
C GLN A 22 4.16 6.24 -7.15
N TYR A 23 3.00 6.76 -6.76
CA TYR A 23 2.87 7.95 -5.92
C TYR A 23 2.96 7.63 -4.42
N ASP A 24 2.86 6.35 -4.05
CA ASP A 24 2.96 5.93 -2.65
C ASP A 24 4.43 5.87 -2.24
N LEU A 25 4.92 6.91 -1.57
CA LEU A 25 6.33 7.03 -1.16
C LEU A 25 6.64 6.09 0.00
N ALA A 26 6.93 4.82 -0.30
CA ALA A 26 7.53 3.91 0.66
C ALA A 26 8.99 4.34 0.93
N CYS A 27 9.41 4.38 2.20
CA CYS A 27 10.79 4.69 2.63
C CYS A 27 11.89 3.77 2.06
N ALA A 28 11.53 2.77 1.26
CA ALA A 28 12.47 1.93 0.54
C ALA A 28 12.93 2.53 -0.80
N CYS A 29 12.33 3.63 -1.24
CA CYS A 29 12.75 4.40 -2.42
C CYS A 29 13.56 5.61 -1.95
N GLY A 30 14.85 5.63 -2.26
CA GLY A 30 15.72 6.76 -1.97
C GLY A 30 15.37 8.00 -2.81
N THR A 31 16.03 9.10 -2.50
CA THR A 31 15.80 10.42 -3.13
C THR A 31 16.92 10.81 -4.10
N LYS A 32 17.80 9.88 -4.48
CA LYS A 32 18.94 10.18 -5.36
C LYS A 32 18.47 10.28 -6.82
N ASP A 33 19.16 11.07 -7.64
CA ASP A 33 18.89 11.21 -9.09
C ASP A 33 18.95 9.88 -9.88
N SER A 34 19.60 8.86 -9.30
CA SER A 34 19.62 7.49 -9.83
C SER A 34 18.36 6.68 -9.52
N ASP A 35 17.46 7.19 -8.68
CA ASP A 35 16.21 6.57 -8.22
C ASP A 35 15.04 6.86 -9.19
N ARG A 36 15.36 6.92 -10.49
CA ARG A 36 14.34 6.87 -11.53
C ARG A 36 13.73 5.48 -11.47
N ARG A 37 12.61 5.33 -10.75
CA ARG A 37 11.72 4.15 -10.72
C ARG A 37 11.80 3.38 -12.05
N LYS A 38 12.63 2.34 -12.11
CA LYS A 38 12.77 1.53 -13.32
C LYS A 38 11.78 0.38 -13.21
N ARG A 39 10.81 0.33 -14.13
CA ARG A 39 10.11 -0.93 -14.42
C ARG A 39 11.20 -1.96 -14.74
N GLY A 40 11.20 -3.12 -14.07
CA GLY A 40 12.10 -4.20 -14.46
C GLY A 40 11.83 -4.63 -15.90
N ASP A 41 12.77 -5.35 -16.53
CA ASP A 41 12.79 -5.71 -17.96
C ASP A 41 11.55 -6.44 -18.50
N HIS A 42 10.60 -6.79 -17.65
CA HIS A 42 9.34 -7.48 -17.99
C HIS A 42 8.08 -6.68 -17.66
N GLY A 43 8.18 -5.38 -17.37
CA GLY A 43 7.03 -4.59 -16.90
C GLY A 43 6.53 -5.00 -15.52
N LYS A 44 7.35 -5.74 -14.75
CA LYS A 44 7.00 -6.32 -13.44
C LYS A 44 7.29 -5.35 -12.29
N TRP A 45 6.41 -5.36 -11.31
CA TRP A 45 6.38 -4.43 -10.17
C TRP A 45 7.19 -4.95 -8.98
N ILE A 46 8.49 -5.03 -9.25
CA ILE A 46 9.56 -5.49 -8.36
C ILE A 46 10.37 -4.25 -8.03
N TYR A 47 10.32 -3.80 -6.77
CA TYR A 47 10.96 -2.56 -6.35
C TYR A 47 12.28 -2.88 -5.67
N PRO A 48 13.43 -2.44 -6.24
CA PRO A 48 14.71 -2.64 -5.59
C PRO A 48 14.76 -1.84 -4.30
N VAL A 49 15.23 -2.47 -3.22
CA VAL A 49 15.41 -1.84 -1.91
C VAL A 49 16.85 -1.97 -1.48
N THR A 50 17.40 -0.90 -0.91
CA THR A 50 18.74 -0.93 -0.31
C THR A 50 18.61 -1.31 1.15
N LEU A 51 19.30 -2.38 1.55
CA LEU A 51 19.35 -2.86 2.92
C LEU A 51 20.34 -2.03 3.75
N PRO A 52 20.17 -1.97 5.09
CA PRO A 52 21.10 -1.24 5.97
C PRO A 52 22.57 -1.65 5.85
N ASN A 53 22.83 -2.90 5.42
CA ASN A 53 24.18 -3.42 5.19
C ASN A 53 24.77 -3.08 3.81
N GLY A 54 24.10 -2.24 3.02
CA GLY A 54 24.52 -1.88 1.66
C GLY A 54 24.13 -2.89 0.57
N GLY A 55 23.49 -4.01 0.94
CA GLY A 55 22.95 -4.99 -0.01
C GLY A 55 21.71 -4.47 -0.76
N LYS A 56 21.37 -5.13 -1.88
CA LYS A 56 20.13 -4.87 -2.64
C LYS A 56 19.17 -6.05 -2.48
N SER A 57 17.89 -5.75 -2.30
CA SER A 57 16.82 -6.75 -2.33
C SER A 57 15.63 -6.24 -3.13
N ILE A 58 14.55 -7.01 -3.17
CA ILE A 58 13.36 -6.72 -3.99
C ILE A 58 12.10 -6.79 -3.12
N LEU A 59 11.24 -5.78 -3.21
CA LEU A 59 9.88 -5.81 -2.66
C LEU A 59 8.82 -5.98 -3.74
N PHE A 60 7.80 -6.78 -3.44
CA PHE A 60 6.54 -6.74 -4.17
C PHE A 60 5.69 -5.60 -3.63
N LYS A 61 5.42 -4.59 -4.44
CA LYS A 61 4.58 -3.45 -4.05
C LYS A 61 3.42 -3.31 -5.01
N THR A 62 2.22 -3.24 -4.45
CA THR A 62 0.97 -3.03 -5.19
C THR A 62 -0.05 -2.34 -4.31
N LEU A 63 -1.12 -1.86 -4.93
CA LEU A 63 -2.37 -1.50 -4.27
C LEU A 63 -3.32 -2.70 -4.25
N ILE A 64 -4.21 -2.77 -3.25
CA ILE A 64 -5.42 -3.59 -3.34
C ILE A 64 -6.38 -2.98 -4.36
N SER A 65 -6.57 -1.66 -4.29
CA SER A 65 -7.44 -0.91 -5.18
C SER A 65 -6.92 0.50 -5.40
N ASN A 66 -7.20 1.05 -6.59
CA ASN A 66 -7.09 2.48 -6.88
C ASN A 66 -8.46 3.20 -6.83
N VAL A 67 -9.52 2.52 -6.37
CA VAL A 67 -10.80 3.15 -6.02
C VAL A 67 -10.61 3.94 -4.74
N CYS A 68 -11.05 5.20 -4.74
CA CYS A 68 -10.93 6.07 -3.58
C CYS A 68 -12.15 7.00 -3.50
N ASN A 69 -12.84 7.01 -2.37
CA ASN A 69 -13.96 7.94 -2.09
C ASN A 69 -13.49 9.27 -1.46
N ASN A 70 -12.18 9.48 -1.35
CA ASN A 70 -11.61 10.69 -0.76
C ASN A 70 -11.30 11.75 -1.84
N ASP A 71 -11.34 13.02 -1.43
CA ASP A 71 -11.25 14.20 -2.31
C ASP A 71 -9.89 14.92 -2.21
N CYS A 72 -8.85 14.23 -1.73
CA CYS A 72 -7.51 14.79 -1.54
C CYS A 72 -7.03 15.56 -2.77
N SER A 73 -6.87 16.88 -2.65
CA SER A 73 -6.56 17.78 -3.77
C SER A 73 -5.24 17.45 -4.46
N TYR A 74 -4.29 16.88 -3.71
CA TYR A 74 -2.97 16.45 -4.17
C TYR A 74 -2.93 15.02 -4.75
N CYS A 75 -3.98 14.21 -4.56
CA CYS A 75 -3.94 12.79 -4.87
C CYS A 75 -4.48 12.51 -6.29
N PRO A 76 -3.69 11.90 -7.21
CA PRO A 76 -4.17 11.56 -8.54
C PRO A 76 -5.20 10.41 -8.55
N LEU A 77 -5.40 9.74 -7.40
CA LEU A 77 -6.39 8.67 -7.25
C LEU A 77 -7.69 9.14 -6.60
N ARG A 78 -7.81 10.44 -6.26
CA ARG A 78 -9.02 11.04 -5.66
C ARG A 78 -10.27 10.73 -6.47
N GLU A 79 -11.42 10.77 -5.82
CA GLU A 79 -12.71 10.31 -6.38
C GLU A 79 -13.02 10.87 -7.78
N ASP A 80 -12.77 12.16 -8.00
CA ASP A 80 -13.10 12.85 -9.26
C ASP A 80 -12.06 12.66 -10.38
N SER A 81 -11.05 11.80 -10.18
CA SER A 81 -10.04 11.54 -11.20
C SER A 81 -10.56 10.56 -12.25
N ASP A 82 -10.45 10.93 -13.52
CA ASP A 82 -10.75 10.05 -14.65
C ASP A 82 -9.59 9.08 -14.91
N ILE A 83 -9.59 7.98 -14.15
CA ILE A 83 -8.59 6.91 -14.24
C ILE A 83 -9.30 5.56 -14.37
N ARG A 84 -8.58 4.58 -14.93
CA ARG A 84 -9.09 3.20 -15.01
C ARG A 84 -9.08 2.56 -13.63
N ARG A 85 -10.24 2.49 -12.98
CA ARG A 85 -10.36 1.93 -11.63
C ARG A 85 -10.46 0.39 -11.63
N CYS A 86 -9.75 -0.25 -10.72
CA CYS A 86 -9.84 -1.69 -10.49
C CYS A 86 -9.45 -2.07 -9.05
N SER A 87 -9.81 -3.29 -8.66
CA SER A 87 -9.46 -3.88 -7.37
C SER A 87 -9.03 -5.33 -7.56
N LEU A 88 -8.05 -5.75 -6.77
CA LEU A 88 -7.63 -7.13 -6.62
C LEU A 88 -8.27 -7.73 -5.37
N ASP A 89 -8.75 -8.96 -5.49
CA ASP A 89 -9.17 -9.73 -4.32
C ASP A 89 -7.95 -10.17 -3.50
N ALA A 90 -8.13 -10.37 -2.21
CA ALA A 90 -7.04 -10.79 -1.32
C ALA A 90 -6.36 -12.09 -1.80
N GLU A 91 -7.13 -13.05 -2.32
CA GLU A 91 -6.62 -14.30 -2.88
C GLU A 91 -5.80 -14.08 -4.16
N GLU A 92 -6.20 -13.12 -5.01
CA GLU A 92 -5.44 -12.76 -6.21
C GLU A 92 -4.04 -12.26 -5.81
N ILE A 93 -3.97 -11.39 -4.79
CA ILE A 93 -2.72 -10.81 -4.29
C ILE A 93 -1.83 -11.89 -3.69
N VAL A 94 -2.37 -12.74 -2.81
CA VAL A 94 -1.62 -13.81 -2.14
C VAL A 94 -1.01 -14.76 -3.18
N ARG A 95 -1.81 -15.20 -4.16
CA ARG A 95 -1.35 -16.12 -5.21
C ARG A 95 -0.17 -15.52 -5.98
N VAL A 96 -0.31 -14.28 -6.46
CA VAL A 96 0.74 -13.62 -7.24
C VAL A 96 1.98 -13.37 -6.39
N PHE A 97 1.81 -12.93 -5.15
CA PHE A 97 2.93 -12.68 -4.24
C PHE A 97 3.76 -13.96 -3.99
N LEU A 98 3.11 -15.09 -3.75
CA LEU A 98 3.80 -16.36 -3.54
C LEU A 98 4.50 -16.85 -4.81
N ASP A 99 3.87 -16.71 -5.98
CA ASP A 99 4.48 -17.05 -7.26
C ASP A 99 5.73 -16.20 -7.53
N TYR A 100 5.68 -14.90 -7.20
CA TYR A 100 6.81 -14.00 -7.38
C TYR A 100 7.90 -14.26 -6.34
N THR A 101 7.54 -14.62 -5.12
CA THR A 101 8.50 -15.01 -4.07
C THR A 101 9.33 -16.21 -4.52
N LYS A 102 8.71 -17.22 -5.13
CA LYS A 102 9.40 -18.40 -5.68
C LYS A 102 10.30 -18.06 -6.86
N LYS A 103 9.88 -17.15 -7.75
CA LYS A 103 10.60 -16.81 -8.99
C LYS A 103 11.74 -15.79 -8.79
N TYR A 104 11.54 -14.79 -7.94
CA TYR A 104 12.42 -13.62 -7.87
C TYR A 104 13.07 -13.41 -6.50
N LYS A 105 12.89 -14.34 -5.55
CA LYS A 105 13.44 -14.26 -4.18
C LYS A 105 13.14 -12.92 -3.52
N LEU A 106 11.85 -12.57 -3.45
CA LEU A 106 11.40 -11.33 -2.84
C LEU A 106 11.78 -11.26 -1.35
N MET A 107 12.18 -10.08 -0.88
CA MET A 107 12.34 -9.76 0.53
C MET A 107 11.00 -9.80 1.27
N GLY A 108 9.93 -9.39 0.59
CA GLY A 108 8.65 -9.13 1.21
C GLY A 108 7.67 -8.37 0.34
N MET A 109 6.60 -7.91 0.99
CA MET A 109 5.50 -7.17 0.38
C MET A 109 5.34 -5.79 1.03
N PHE A 110 5.02 -4.80 0.22
CA PHE A 110 4.43 -3.53 0.65
C PHE A 110 3.03 -3.44 0.05
N LEU A 111 2.01 -3.28 0.90
CA LEU A 111 0.62 -3.25 0.48
C LEU A 111 -0.09 -2.00 0.99
N SER A 112 -0.83 -1.38 0.08
CA SER A 112 -1.55 -0.13 0.28
C SER A 112 -2.89 -0.19 -0.49
N SER A 113 -3.72 0.84 -0.37
CA SER A 113 -5.00 0.91 -1.07
C SER A 113 -5.51 2.35 -1.12
N GLY A 114 -6.32 2.67 -2.13
CA GLY A 114 -7.31 3.74 -2.01
C GLY A 114 -8.40 3.40 -0.99
N LEU A 115 -9.21 4.40 -0.64
CA LEU A 115 -10.31 4.26 0.32
C LEU A 115 -11.55 3.64 -0.35
N ILE A 116 -11.81 2.36 -0.08
CA ILE A 116 -12.94 1.60 -0.64
C ILE A 116 -14.11 1.62 0.35
N GLY A 117 -15.05 2.56 0.17
CA GLY A 117 -16.15 2.73 1.11
C GLY A 117 -15.66 3.34 2.43
N SER A 118 -15.47 2.50 3.46
CA SER A 118 -15.01 2.96 4.78
C SER A 118 -13.53 2.63 5.05
N PRO A 119 -12.87 3.38 5.97
CA PRO A 119 -11.51 3.06 6.40
C PRO A 119 -11.36 1.64 6.94
N ASP A 120 -12.31 1.18 7.76
CA ASP A 120 -12.30 -0.16 8.33
C ASP A 120 -12.52 -1.25 7.29
N ASN A 121 -13.39 -1.04 6.31
CA ASN A 121 -13.54 -1.99 5.21
C ASN A 121 -12.24 -2.12 4.40
N THR A 122 -11.57 -1.00 4.15
CA THR A 122 -10.29 -1.00 3.43
C THR A 122 -9.19 -1.68 4.26
N MET A 123 -9.13 -1.41 5.55
CA MET A 123 -8.20 -2.08 6.47
C MET A 123 -8.47 -3.57 6.59
N GLU A 124 -9.73 -4.01 6.61
CA GLU A 124 -10.05 -5.44 6.63
C GLU A 124 -9.52 -6.14 5.36
N GLN A 125 -9.57 -5.51 4.19
CA GLN A 125 -8.97 -6.09 2.99
C GLN A 125 -7.44 -6.21 3.10
N LEU A 126 -6.76 -5.19 3.62
CA LEU A 126 -5.32 -5.23 3.91
C LEU A 126 -4.96 -6.33 4.91
N ASN A 127 -5.69 -6.37 6.03
CA ASN A 127 -5.50 -7.35 7.09
C ASN A 127 -5.78 -8.75 6.57
N ARG A 128 -6.81 -8.96 5.76
CA ARG A 128 -7.14 -10.26 5.17
C ARG A 128 -6.00 -10.84 4.35
N VAL A 129 -5.32 -10.03 3.52
CA VAL A 129 -4.13 -10.49 2.78
C VAL A 129 -3.04 -10.93 3.76
N ALA A 130 -2.72 -10.10 4.75
CA ALA A 130 -1.68 -10.42 5.74
C ALA A 130 -2.05 -11.65 6.60
N ARG A 131 -3.33 -11.79 6.96
CA ARG A 131 -3.89 -12.91 7.73
C ARG A 131 -3.76 -14.22 6.97
N ILE A 132 -4.09 -14.22 5.67
CA ILE A 132 -3.88 -15.38 4.80
C ILE A 132 -2.39 -15.74 4.77
N LEU A 133 -1.51 -14.77 4.52
CA LEU A 133 -0.07 -15.01 4.45
C LEU A 133 0.50 -15.58 5.76
N ARG A 134 0.14 -15.01 6.91
CA ARG A 134 0.65 -15.46 8.23
C ARG A 134 0.05 -16.78 8.67
N ASN A 135 -1.26 -16.95 8.53
CA ASN A 135 -1.98 -18.05 9.18
C ASN A 135 -2.13 -19.26 8.27
N ARG A 136 -2.44 -19.05 6.98
CA ARG A 136 -2.65 -20.13 6.01
C ARG A 136 -1.35 -20.53 5.33
N GLU A 137 -0.67 -19.55 4.72
CA GLU A 137 0.53 -19.79 3.92
C GLU A 137 1.82 -19.87 4.76
N LYS A 138 1.71 -19.59 6.07
CA LYS A 138 2.82 -19.59 7.05
C LYS A 138 4.02 -18.73 6.62
N TYR A 139 3.80 -17.72 5.79
CA TYR A 139 4.84 -16.81 5.32
C TYR A 139 5.41 -16.02 6.50
N ARG A 140 6.72 -16.06 6.69
CA ARG A 140 7.44 -15.38 7.79
C ARG A 140 8.29 -14.19 7.33
N GLY A 141 8.30 -13.88 6.03
CA GLY A 141 9.07 -12.75 5.51
C GLY A 141 8.40 -11.39 5.76
N TYR A 142 9.00 -10.35 5.18
CA TYR A 142 8.64 -8.97 5.46
C TYR A 142 7.27 -8.59 4.89
N ILE A 143 6.40 -7.98 5.70
CA ILE A 143 5.12 -7.40 5.27
C ILE A 143 5.04 -5.98 5.80
N HIS A 144 4.83 -5.02 4.91
CA HIS A 144 4.55 -3.63 5.24
C HIS A 144 3.11 -3.32 4.83
N LEU A 145 2.27 -2.89 5.79
CA LEU A 145 0.91 -2.42 5.51
C LEU A 145 0.81 -0.91 5.68
N LYS A 146 0.17 -0.23 4.73
CA LYS A 146 -0.17 1.19 4.88
C LYS A 146 -1.52 1.33 5.59
N VAL A 147 -1.51 1.94 6.76
CA VAL A 147 -2.72 2.21 7.55
C VAL A 147 -3.57 3.24 6.82
N ILE A 148 -4.88 2.99 6.77
CA ILE A 148 -5.85 3.90 6.19
C ILE A 148 -6.27 4.92 7.26
N PRO A 149 -6.14 6.23 6.99
CA PRO A 149 -6.64 7.26 7.90
C PRO A 149 -8.14 7.08 8.16
N GLY A 150 -8.56 7.28 9.41
CA GLY A 150 -9.93 7.06 9.86
C GLY A 150 -10.24 5.62 10.28
N ALA A 151 -9.30 4.68 10.16
CA ALA A 151 -9.50 3.31 10.63
C ALA A 151 -9.57 3.23 12.16
N SER A 152 -10.31 2.24 12.66
CA SER A 152 -10.47 1.95 14.07
C SER A 152 -9.20 1.37 14.68
N ASP A 153 -9.07 1.57 15.99
CA ASP A 153 -7.97 1.06 16.79
C ASP A 153 -7.83 -0.47 16.70
N ALA A 154 -8.96 -1.19 16.61
CA ALA A 154 -9.00 -2.63 16.43
C ALA A 154 -8.39 -3.06 15.09
N ALA A 155 -8.77 -2.40 13.99
CA ALA A 155 -8.26 -2.69 12.66
C ALA A 155 -6.74 -2.42 12.56
N ILE A 156 -6.27 -1.33 13.18
CA ILE A 156 -4.84 -0.97 13.24
C ILE A 156 -4.06 -1.96 14.09
N THR A 157 -4.58 -2.32 15.26
CA THR A 157 -3.94 -3.29 16.16
C THR A 157 -3.76 -4.64 15.47
N GLU A 158 -4.78 -5.09 14.73
CA GLU A 158 -4.67 -6.29 13.93
C GLU A 158 -3.58 -6.14 12.84
N ALA A 159 -3.56 -5.03 12.11
CA ALA A 159 -2.55 -4.78 11.09
C ALA A 159 -1.11 -4.85 11.66
N VAL A 160 -0.89 -4.24 12.83
CA VAL A 160 0.40 -4.28 13.55
C VAL A 160 0.76 -5.70 13.99
N SER A 161 -0.23 -6.50 14.39
CA SER A 161 0.01 -7.90 14.80
C SER A 161 0.42 -8.80 13.62
N LEU A 162 -0.09 -8.53 12.41
CA LEU A 162 0.12 -9.34 11.21
C LEU A 162 1.36 -8.91 10.39
N SER A 163 1.80 -7.66 10.54
CA SER A 163 2.83 -7.04 9.71
C SER A 163 4.19 -6.92 10.40
N SER A 164 5.24 -6.77 9.60
CA SER A 164 6.60 -6.42 10.05
C SER A 164 6.76 -4.92 10.26
N ALA A 165 6.02 -4.11 9.51
CA ALA A 165 6.01 -2.66 9.59
C ALA A 165 4.65 -2.11 9.19
N VAL A 166 4.29 -0.97 9.75
CA VAL A 166 3.16 -0.16 9.30
C VAL A 166 3.62 1.24 8.97
N SER A 167 2.96 1.90 8.02
CA SER A 167 3.14 3.33 7.77
C SER A 167 1.80 4.02 7.60
N LEU A 168 1.79 5.32 7.85
CA LEU A 168 0.68 6.21 7.62
C LEU A 168 1.26 7.49 7.00
N ASN A 169 0.63 8.01 5.95
CA ASN A 169 1.05 9.29 5.42
C ASN A 169 0.46 10.43 6.26
N ILE A 170 1.31 11.34 6.70
CA ILE A 170 0.92 12.59 7.35
C ILE A 170 1.21 13.69 6.34
N GLU A 171 0.17 14.13 5.64
CA GLU A 171 0.31 14.96 4.45
C GLU A 171 0.48 16.46 4.79
N THR A 172 0.05 16.88 5.98
CA THR A 172 0.26 18.24 6.47
C THR A 172 0.19 18.30 8.00
N PRO A 173 1.00 19.16 8.65
CA PRO A 173 0.91 19.35 10.08
C PRO A 173 -0.29 20.24 10.43
N GLY A 174 -1.19 19.69 11.25
CA GLY A 174 -2.31 20.43 11.85
C GLY A 174 -3.64 20.27 11.10
N ALA A 175 -4.73 20.33 11.87
CA ALA A 175 -6.06 20.04 11.36
C ALA A 175 -6.54 21.05 10.30
N ASP A 176 -6.25 22.33 10.54
CA ASP A 176 -6.70 23.43 9.68
C ASP A 176 -6.12 23.32 8.28
N LYS A 177 -4.84 22.93 8.17
CA LYS A 177 -4.18 22.73 6.87
C LYS A 177 -4.67 21.46 6.18
N MET A 178 -5.05 20.42 6.93
CA MET A 178 -5.61 19.19 6.37
C MET A 178 -6.98 19.47 5.74
N ALA A 179 -7.80 20.32 6.37
CA ALA A 179 -9.10 20.73 5.84
C ALA A 179 -8.98 21.47 4.48
N LEU A 180 -7.84 22.13 4.21
CA LEU A 180 -7.55 22.70 2.88
C LEU A 180 -7.22 21.64 1.83
N ALA A 181 -6.69 20.49 2.27
CA ALA A 181 -6.24 19.42 1.38
C ALA A 181 -7.36 18.41 1.07
N THR A 182 -8.33 18.25 1.96
CA THR A 182 -9.44 17.30 1.84
C THR A 182 -10.57 17.69 2.78
N THR A 183 -11.82 17.54 2.33
CA THR A 183 -12.99 17.77 3.17
C THR A 183 -13.47 16.51 3.89
N ARG A 184 -12.92 15.34 3.54
CA ARG A 184 -13.45 14.02 3.91
C ARG A 184 -12.52 13.16 4.76
N MET A 185 -11.28 13.60 5.03
CA MET A 185 -10.34 12.85 5.84
C MET A 185 -10.40 13.22 7.33
N ALA A 186 -10.71 12.24 8.18
CA ALA A 186 -10.63 12.39 9.63
C ALA A 186 -9.17 12.31 10.11
N LEU A 187 -8.70 13.33 10.84
CA LEU A 187 -7.34 13.39 11.43
C LEU A 187 -7.14 12.48 12.65
N ALA A 188 -8.22 11.91 13.19
CA ALA A 188 -8.26 11.29 14.52
C ALA A 188 -7.31 10.09 14.70
N THR A 189 -6.90 9.44 13.61
CA THR A 189 -6.22 8.13 13.66
C THR A 189 -4.70 8.20 13.85
N THR A 190 -4.10 9.40 13.83
CA THR A 190 -2.62 9.55 13.88
C THR A 190 -2.02 9.11 15.23
N ARG A 191 -2.77 9.22 16.33
CA ARG A 191 -2.24 8.97 17.68
C ARG A 191 -1.91 7.50 17.95
N MET A 192 -2.71 6.56 17.47
CA MET A 192 -2.56 5.16 17.88
C MET A 192 -1.52 4.38 17.08
N ALA A 193 -1.38 4.65 15.78
CA ALA A 193 -0.34 4.04 14.95
C ALA A 193 1.08 4.32 15.48
N LEU A 194 1.27 5.45 16.17
CA LEU A 194 2.52 5.83 16.84
C LEU A 194 2.67 5.19 18.24
N ALA A 195 1.57 4.78 18.89
CA ALA A 195 1.57 4.32 20.28
C ALA A 195 1.63 2.78 20.43
N THR A 196 1.10 2.02 19.46
CA THR A 196 1.02 0.54 19.54
C THR A 196 2.25 -0.20 18.99
N THR A 197 3.34 0.49 18.70
CA THR A 197 4.54 -0.17 18.19
C THR A 197 5.27 -0.93 19.29
N ARG A 198 5.62 -2.19 19.01
CA ARG A 198 6.63 -2.91 19.78
C ARG A 198 7.91 -2.07 19.80
N PRO A 199 8.70 -2.07 20.90
CA PRO A 199 9.86 -1.18 21.09
C PRO A 199 10.94 -1.22 19.98
N ASN A 200 10.86 -2.15 19.01
CA ASN A 200 11.80 -2.29 17.90
C ASN A 200 11.14 -2.32 16.50
N GLN A 201 9.90 -1.85 16.34
CA GLN A 201 9.22 -1.81 15.04
C GLN A 201 9.37 -0.42 14.39
N PRO A 202 10.12 -0.26 13.30
CA PRO A 202 10.34 1.05 12.68
C PRO A 202 9.04 1.56 12.04
N ILE A 203 8.62 2.77 12.42
CA ILE A 203 7.57 3.52 11.72
C ILE A 203 8.25 4.46 10.73
N ALA A 204 7.97 4.27 9.46
CA ALA A 204 8.27 5.26 8.44
C ALA A 204 7.17 6.33 8.43
N THR A 205 7.36 7.42 9.18
CA THR A 205 6.57 8.65 9.00
C THR A 205 7.32 9.55 8.02
N ARG A 206 6.71 9.85 6.87
CA ARG A 206 7.25 10.78 5.89
C ARG A 206 6.27 11.93 5.74
N TYR A 207 6.74 13.15 5.98
CA TYR A 207 6.08 14.38 5.54
C TYR A 207 6.35 14.52 4.04
N LEU A 208 5.31 14.84 3.26
CA LEU A 208 5.48 15.22 1.85
C LEU A 208 6.27 16.52 1.72
#